data_AF-A0A1Q7MG17-F1
#
_entry.id   AF-A0A1Q7MG17-F1
#
_cell.length_a   1.000
_cell.length_b   1.000
_cell.length_c   1.000
_cell.angle_alpha   90.00
_cell.angle_beta   90.00
_cell.angle_gamma   90.00
#
_symmetry.space_group_name_H-M   'P 1'
#
loop_
_entity.id
_entity.type
_entity.pdbx_description
1 polymer ?
#
loop_
_entity_poly.entity_id
_entity_poly.type
_entity_poly.pdbx_seq_one_letter_code
_entity_poly.pdbx_strand_id
1 'polypeptide(L)'
;MRLTSLDYGSLLSYTPRGASTEMQHSKDVMLALKTDGFITDPSPIPMSQWIARTVQQQRLKLPFASFFQPNTILVPVPSSSLMQPDTLWVPDRIATALAKMGIGREVVACLVRTTALRKAAWTDSSERPKPREHVDTIGVQGRISSPDEILLVDDIVTRGATLLGAANRLAEAFPAARIRAFAAMRTISDPSDFVATYEPSSGTIQYRDPTGDTLRRP
;
A
#
# COMPACT_ATOMS: atom_id res chain seq x y z
N MET A 1 3.79 19.86 4.49
CA MET A 1 2.99 18.72 3.98
C MET A 1 1.55 19.16 3.90
N ARG A 2 0.86 18.91 2.79
CA ARG A 2 -0.58 19.18 2.62
C ARG A 2 -1.47 18.23 3.42
N LEU A 3 -1.08 16.97 3.50
CA LEU A 3 -1.78 15.94 4.26
C LEU A 3 -0.94 15.55 5.48
N THR A 4 -1.52 15.68 6.66
CA THR A 4 -0.95 15.17 7.94
C THR A 4 -1.58 13.86 8.37
N SER A 5 -2.59 13.39 7.64
CA SER A 5 -3.35 12.17 7.91
C SER A 5 -3.76 11.52 6.59
N LEU A 6 -3.78 10.19 6.55
CA LEU A 6 -4.21 9.40 5.40
C LEU A 6 -4.98 8.16 5.87
N ASP A 7 -6.23 8.03 5.42
CA ASP A 7 -7.01 6.81 5.65
C ASP A 7 -6.44 5.67 4.80
N TYR A 8 -6.30 4.49 5.41
CA TYR A 8 -5.85 3.30 4.71
C TYR A 8 -6.71 2.07 5.04
N GLY A 9 -6.76 1.13 4.09
CA GLY A 9 -7.29 -0.21 4.25
C GLY A 9 -6.19 -1.25 4.10
N SER A 10 -6.30 -2.37 4.81
CA SER A 10 -5.43 -3.53 4.62
C SER A 10 -6.21 -4.83 4.71
N LEU A 11 -5.92 -5.78 3.82
CA LEU A 11 -6.62 -7.07 3.78
C LEU A 11 -5.98 -8.09 4.73
N LEU A 12 -4.65 -8.17 4.70
CA LEU A 12 -3.86 -9.14 5.45
C LEU A 12 -3.05 -8.46 6.56
N SER A 13 -2.63 -9.24 7.54
CA SER A 13 -1.65 -8.82 8.55
C SER A 13 -0.53 -9.85 8.67
N TYR A 14 0.67 -9.40 9.06
CA TYR A 14 1.76 -10.28 9.45
C TYR A 14 2.56 -9.64 10.58
N THR A 15 3.19 -10.47 11.42
CA THR A 15 4.17 -10.01 12.40
C THR A 15 5.59 -10.43 11.99
N PRO A 16 6.57 -9.49 11.96
CA PRO A 16 7.96 -9.84 11.64
C PRO A 16 8.65 -10.57 12.80
N ARG A 17 8.10 -10.42 14.02
CA ARG A 17 8.60 -11.02 15.26
C ARG A 17 7.66 -12.14 15.68
N GLY A 18 8.19 -13.13 16.39
CA GLY A 18 7.42 -14.28 16.87
C GLY A 18 7.61 -15.55 16.04
N ALA A 19 7.23 -16.67 16.64
CA ALA A 19 7.61 -18.01 16.18
C ALA A 19 6.46 -19.03 16.21
N SER A 20 5.22 -18.62 16.48
CA SER A 20 4.09 -19.55 16.32
C SER A 20 3.94 -19.97 14.85
N THR A 21 3.28 -21.10 14.62
CA THR A 21 3.01 -21.61 13.28
C THR A 21 2.27 -20.59 12.41
N GLU A 22 1.29 -19.90 12.97
CA GLU A 22 0.47 -18.88 12.31
C GLU A 22 1.31 -17.63 11.97
N MET A 23 2.18 -17.21 12.90
CA MET A 23 3.09 -16.09 12.67
C MET A 23 4.11 -16.43 11.57
N GLN A 24 4.60 -17.68 11.53
CA GLN A 24 5.50 -18.13 10.48
C GLN A 24 4.79 -18.20 9.12
N HIS A 25 3.57 -18.74 9.09
CA HIS A 25 2.73 -18.74 7.90
C HIS A 25 2.47 -17.32 7.39
N SER A 26 2.19 -16.34 8.27
CA SER A 26 2.00 -14.93 7.87
C SER A 26 3.25 -14.33 7.20
N LYS A 27 4.45 -14.74 7.62
CA LYS A 27 5.72 -14.36 6.99
C LYS A 27 5.90 -14.99 5.62
N ASP A 28 5.50 -16.25 5.45
CA ASP A 28 5.57 -16.93 4.16
C ASP A 28 4.61 -16.27 3.14
N VAL A 29 3.40 -15.91 3.58
CA VAL A 29 2.44 -15.14 2.77
C VAL A 29 3.00 -13.76 2.41
N MET A 30 3.67 -13.08 3.34
CA MET A 30 4.35 -11.81 3.08
C MET A 30 5.47 -11.95 2.05
N LEU A 31 6.26 -13.03 2.11
CA LEU A 31 7.31 -13.31 1.12
C LEU A 31 6.71 -13.59 -0.26
N ALA A 32 5.64 -14.38 -0.34
CA ALA A 32 4.90 -14.61 -1.58
C ALA A 32 4.33 -13.31 -2.16
N LEU A 33 3.80 -12.42 -1.31
CA LEU A 33 3.29 -11.12 -1.74
C LEU A 33 4.40 -10.28 -2.39
N LYS A 34 5.59 -10.20 -1.77
CA LYS A 34 6.73 -9.42 -2.29
C LYS A 34 7.25 -9.89 -3.65
N THR A 35 7.01 -11.15 -4.00
CA THR A 35 7.45 -11.74 -5.27
C THR A 35 6.29 -11.91 -6.26
N ASP A 36 5.08 -11.47 -5.90
CA ASP A 36 3.84 -11.83 -6.60
C ASP A 36 3.78 -13.35 -6.89
N GLY A 37 4.24 -14.14 -5.93
CA GLY A 37 4.29 -15.60 -5.99
C GLY A 37 2.91 -16.23 -6.09
N PHE A 38 2.87 -17.54 -6.27
CA PHE A 38 1.63 -18.27 -6.49
C PHE A 38 1.08 -18.83 -5.17
N ILE A 39 -0.23 -18.68 -4.95
CA ILE A 39 -0.96 -19.45 -3.93
C ILE A 39 -1.57 -20.68 -4.59
N THR A 40 -1.27 -21.84 -4.01
CA THR A 40 -1.63 -23.17 -4.53
C THR A 40 -2.91 -23.70 -3.87
N ASP A 41 -4.07 -23.09 -4.12
CA ASP A 41 -5.40 -23.70 -3.89
C ASP A 41 -6.52 -22.76 -4.41
N PRO A 42 -7.51 -23.21 -5.22
CA PRO A 42 -7.66 -24.49 -5.93
C PRO A 42 -6.90 -24.56 -7.26
N SER A 43 -6.21 -23.48 -7.66
CA SER A 43 -5.29 -23.46 -8.80
C SER A 43 -4.25 -22.37 -8.57
N PRO A 44 -2.98 -22.56 -8.99
CA PRO A 44 -1.94 -21.56 -8.79
C PRO A 44 -2.34 -20.23 -9.44
N ILE A 45 -2.57 -19.21 -8.62
CA ILE A 45 -2.75 -17.84 -9.08
C ILE A 45 -1.74 -16.90 -8.41
N PRO A 46 -1.26 -15.87 -9.12
CA PRO A 46 -0.42 -14.84 -8.51
C PRO A 46 -1.11 -14.17 -7.33
N MET A 47 -0.33 -13.78 -6.33
CA MET A 47 -0.82 -13.08 -5.13
C MET A 47 -1.67 -11.85 -5.49
N SER A 48 -1.27 -11.06 -6.46
CA SER A 48 -2.05 -9.91 -6.96
C SER A 48 -3.47 -10.29 -7.40
N GLN A 49 -3.63 -11.41 -8.11
CA GLN A 49 -4.93 -11.93 -8.52
C GLN A 49 -5.73 -12.47 -7.34
N TRP A 50 -5.07 -13.17 -6.42
CA TRP A 50 -5.72 -13.65 -5.20
C TRP A 50 -6.26 -12.49 -4.35
N ILE A 51 -5.47 -11.43 -4.18
CA ILE A 51 -5.89 -10.20 -3.49
C ILE A 51 -7.10 -9.59 -4.17
N ALA A 52 -7.06 -9.39 -5.50
CA ALA A 52 -8.16 -8.76 -6.22
C ALA A 52 -9.46 -9.60 -6.16
N ARG A 53 -9.36 -10.93 -6.31
CA ARG A 53 -10.51 -11.84 -6.17
C ARG A 53 -11.08 -11.78 -4.76
N THR A 54 -10.24 -11.82 -3.74
CA THR A 54 -10.66 -11.78 -2.34
C THR A 54 -11.34 -10.45 -2.01
N VAL A 55 -10.76 -9.33 -2.44
CA VAL A 55 -11.37 -8.00 -2.26
C VAL A 55 -12.73 -7.94 -2.94
N GLN A 56 -12.86 -8.46 -4.16
CA GLN A 56 -14.13 -8.43 -4.87
C GLN A 56 -15.19 -9.32 -4.22
N GLN A 57 -14.83 -10.55 -3.84
CA GLN A 57 -15.75 -11.50 -3.20
C GLN A 57 -16.23 -11.04 -1.82
N GLN A 58 -15.36 -10.38 -1.06
CA GLN A 58 -15.66 -9.95 0.31
C GLN A 58 -16.04 -8.46 0.39
N ARG A 59 -16.14 -7.76 -0.74
CA ARG A 59 -16.21 -6.29 -0.83
C ARG A 59 -17.19 -5.66 0.17
N LEU A 60 -18.40 -6.20 0.29
CA LEU A 60 -19.44 -5.65 1.16
C LEU A 60 -19.18 -5.84 2.66
N LYS A 61 -18.23 -6.70 3.04
CA LYS A 61 -17.86 -7.01 4.42
C LYS A 61 -16.56 -6.32 4.84
N LEU A 62 -15.82 -5.71 3.90
CA LEU A 62 -14.54 -5.08 4.20
C LEU A 62 -14.76 -3.75 4.93
N PRO A 63 -14.00 -3.45 5.99
CA PRO A 63 -14.12 -2.18 6.72
C PRO A 63 -13.71 -0.94 5.89
N PHE A 64 -13.06 -1.16 4.74
CA PHE A 64 -12.66 -0.15 3.77
C PHE A 64 -13.38 -0.30 2.42
N ALA A 65 -14.55 -0.96 2.39
CA ALA A 65 -15.34 -1.15 1.16
C ALA A 65 -15.60 0.16 0.40
N SER A 66 -15.78 1.26 1.14
CA SER A 66 -16.05 2.59 0.60
C SER A 66 -14.87 3.22 -0.15
N PHE A 67 -13.70 2.60 -0.16
CA PHE A 67 -12.49 3.09 -0.85
C PHE A 67 -12.51 2.75 -2.33
N PHE A 68 -13.29 1.73 -2.70
CA PHE A 68 -13.38 1.20 -4.04
C PHE A 68 -14.61 1.77 -4.76
N GLN A 69 -14.67 3.08 -4.98
CA GLN A 69 -15.78 3.67 -5.75
C GLN A 69 -15.61 3.39 -7.25
N PRO A 70 -16.70 3.36 -8.05
CA PRO A 70 -16.62 3.07 -9.48
C PRO A 70 -15.68 3.99 -10.26
N ASN A 71 -15.56 5.25 -9.84
CA ASN A 71 -14.74 6.28 -10.51
C ASN A 71 -13.36 6.49 -9.86
N THR A 72 -13.01 5.70 -8.84
CA THR A 72 -11.72 5.84 -8.16
C THR A 72 -10.57 5.48 -9.11
N ILE A 73 -9.58 6.36 -9.22
CA ILE A 73 -8.34 6.08 -9.94
C ILE A 73 -7.38 5.32 -9.03
N LEU A 74 -6.91 4.16 -9.47
CA LEU A 74 -5.92 3.38 -8.75
C LEU A 74 -4.52 3.86 -9.12
N VAL A 75 -3.74 4.27 -8.13
CA VAL A 75 -2.37 4.74 -8.34
C VAL A 75 -1.39 3.85 -7.58
N PRO A 76 -0.58 3.03 -8.28
CA PRO A 76 0.40 2.18 -7.60
C PRO A 76 1.51 3.03 -6.98
N VAL A 77 1.89 2.70 -5.76
CA VAL A 77 2.98 3.37 -5.05
C VAL A 77 4.32 2.97 -5.67
N PRO A 78 5.22 3.92 -5.99
CA PRO A 78 6.51 3.60 -6.60
C PRO A 78 7.45 2.93 -5.60
N SER A 79 8.30 2.04 -6.11
CA SER A 79 9.39 1.43 -5.33
C SER A 79 10.26 2.48 -4.62
N SER A 80 10.96 2.06 -3.56
CA SER A 80 12.00 2.87 -2.92
C SER A 80 13.22 3.06 -3.81
N SER A 81 13.48 2.14 -4.74
CA SER A 81 14.54 2.25 -5.75
C SER A 81 14.05 2.96 -7.01
N LEU A 82 14.98 3.47 -7.83
CA LEU A 82 14.67 3.80 -9.22
C LEU A 82 14.20 2.51 -9.93
N MET A 83 13.09 2.60 -10.67
CA MET A 83 12.59 1.45 -11.43
C MET A 83 13.51 1.21 -12.63
N GLN A 84 14.00 -0.02 -12.75
CA GLN A 84 14.66 -0.48 -13.97
C GLN A 84 13.61 -1.11 -14.89
N PRO A 85 13.84 -1.12 -16.22
CA PRO A 85 13.03 -1.93 -17.13
C PRO A 85 12.90 -3.36 -16.60
N ASP A 86 11.72 -3.97 -16.79
CA ASP A 86 11.39 -5.35 -16.40
C ASP A 86 11.46 -5.67 -14.89
N THR A 87 11.60 -4.65 -14.03
CA THR A 87 11.52 -4.85 -12.57
C THR A 87 10.09 -5.18 -12.16
N LEU A 88 9.93 -6.24 -11.34
CA LEU A 88 8.65 -6.57 -10.72
C LEU A 88 8.15 -5.40 -9.86
N TRP A 89 7.00 -4.84 -10.24
CA TRP A 89 6.31 -3.80 -9.48
C TRP A 89 4.99 -4.33 -8.90
N VAL A 90 5.07 -4.94 -7.71
CA VAL A 90 3.94 -5.61 -7.06
C VAL A 90 2.73 -4.67 -6.84
N PRO A 91 2.89 -3.43 -6.33
CA PRO A 91 1.80 -2.45 -6.27
C PRO A 91 1.02 -2.28 -7.59
N ASP A 92 1.73 -2.19 -8.73
CA ASP A 92 1.10 -2.06 -10.06
C ASP A 92 0.35 -3.33 -10.47
N ARG A 93 0.91 -4.51 -10.18
CA ARG A 93 0.22 -5.78 -10.42
C ARG A 93 -1.06 -5.91 -9.60
N ILE A 94 -1.04 -5.50 -8.33
CA ILE A 94 -2.23 -5.49 -7.46
C ILE A 94 -3.26 -4.50 -8.02
N ALA A 95 -2.86 -3.26 -8.34
CA ALA A 95 -3.77 -2.26 -8.90
C ALA A 95 -4.41 -2.74 -10.21
N THR A 96 -3.61 -3.32 -11.10
CA THR A 96 -4.07 -3.88 -12.38
C THR A 96 -5.04 -5.04 -12.18
N ALA A 97 -4.75 -5.94 -11.23
CA ALA A 97 -5.64 -7.05 -10.91
C ALA A 97 -6.99 -6.56 -10.34
N LEU A 98 -6.97 -5.54 -9.47
CA LEU A 98 -8.17 -4.91 -8.93
C LEU A 98 -9.03 -4.30 -10.05
N ALA A 99 -8.44 -3.48 -10.91
CA ALA A 99 -9.16 -2.85 -12.03
C ALA A 99 -9.78 -3.89 -12.97
N LYS A 100 -9.07 -4.99 -13.28
CA LYS A 100 -9.59 -6.11 -14.08
C LYS A 100 -10.80 -6.81 -13.44
N MET A 101 -10.96 -6.72 -12.12
CA MET A 101 -12.11 -7.22 -11.37
C MET A 101 -13.23 -6.18 -11.19
N GLY A 102 -13.13 -5.02 -11.85
CA GLY A 102 -14.11 -3.93 -11.74
C GLY A 102 -13.99 -3.12 -10.43
N ILE A 103 -12.83 -3.18 -9.77
CA ILE A 103 -12.52 -2.37 -8.59
C ILE A 103 -11.71 -1.15 -9.04
N GLY A 104 -12.31 0.03 -8.93
CA GLY A 104 -11.77 1.26 -9.50
C GLY A 104 -12.02 1.38 -11.00
N ARG A 105 -11.82 2.58 -11.54
CA ARG A 105 -12.06 2.90 -12.96
C ARG A 105 -10.92 2.45 -13.86
N GLU A 106 -9.70 2.80 -13.45
CA GLU A 106 -8.48 2.57 -14.21
C GLU A 106 -7.26 2.62 -13.28
N VAL A 107 -6.13 2.13 -13.78
CA VAL A 107 -4.82 2.24 -13.13
C VAL A 107 -4.01 3.31 -13.84
N VAL A 108 -3.47 4.26 -13.07
CA VAL A 108 -2.55 5.26 -13.60
C VAL A 108 -1.25 5.29 -12.80
N ALA A 109 -0.18 4.78 -13.41
CA ALA A 109 1.19 4.82 -12.90
C ALA A 109 1.85 6.21 -13.04
N CYS A 110 1.23 7.22 -12.42
CA CYS A 110 1.69 8.61 -12.46
C CYS A 110 2.77 8.94 -11.43
N LEU A 111 3.02 8.08 -10.44
CA LEU A 111 4.05 8.33 -9.43
C LEU A 111 5.37 7.69 -9.85
N VAL A 112 6.44 8.50 -9.87
CA VAL A 112 7.79 8.04 -10.16
C VAL A 112 8.77 8.46 -9.08
N ARG A 113 9.69 7.56 -8.74
CA ARG A 113 10.82 7.89 -7.89
C ARG A 113 11.83 8.68 -8.72
N THR A 114 12.09 9.93 -8.37
CA THR A 114 13.09 10.79 -9.03
C THR A 114 14.48 10.62 -8.43
N THR A 115 14.57 10.16 -7.19
CA THR A 115 15.83 9.88 -6.48
C THR A 115 15.67 8.65 -5.61
N ALA A 116 16.61 7.70 -5.70
CA ALA A 116 16.56 6.47 -4.89
C ALA A 116 16.61 6.78 -3.39
N LEU A 117 15.83 6.07 -2.59
CA LEU A 117 15.88 6.10 -1.13
C LEU A 117 16.28 4.74 -0.57
N ARG A 118 16.96 4.76 0.58
CA ARG A 118 17.25 3.53 1.33
C ARG A 118 15.94 2.86 1.73
N LYS A 119 15.89 1.53 1.66
CA LYS A 119 14.69 0.78 2.01
C LYS A 119 14.44 0.84 3.52
N ALA A 120 13.23 1.24 3.93
CA ALA A 120 12.87 1.35 5.35
C ALA A 120 12.99 0.01 6.12
N ALA A 121 12.85 -1.12 5.42
CA ALA A 121 13.02 -2.45 6.00
C ALA A 121 14.46 -2.80 6.37
N TRP A 122 15.45 -2.08 5.82
CA TRP A 122 16.88 -2.33 6.02
C TRP A 122 17.57 -1.23 6.84
N THR A 123 16.80 -0.30 7.39
CA THR A 123 17.32 0.85 8.13
C THR A 123 16.80 0.83 9.57
N ASP A 124 17.67 1.24 10.48
CA ASP A 124 17.33 1.46 11.88
C ASP A 124 16.22 2.50 12.01
N SER A 125 15.46 2.42 13.09
CA SER A 125 14.25 3.24 13.26
C SER A 125 14.50 4.76 13.18
N SER A 126 15.70 5.22 13.56
CA SER A 126 16.16 6.61 13.46
C SER A 126 16.47 7.03 12.02
N GLU A 127 17.02 6.11 11.21
CA GLU A 127 17.51 6.35 9.84
C GLU A 127 16.48 6.05 8.74
N ARG A 128 15.30 5.54 9.11
CA ARG A 128 14.23 5.29 8.15
C ARG A 128 13.81 6.58 7.44
N PRO A 129 13.67 6.57 6.10
CA PRO A 129 13.19 7.72 5.37
C PRO A 129 11.86 8.23 5.93
N LYS A 130 11.80 9.54 6.14
CA LYS A 130 10.63 10.26 6.64
C LYS A 130 9.68 10.60 5.48
N PRO A 131 8.40 10.91 5.77
CA PRO A 131 7.45 11.31 4.73
C PRO A 131 7.91 12.47 3.86
N ARG A 132 8.60 13.47 4.44
CA ARG A 132 9.13 14.61 3.67
C ARG A 132 10.15 14.16 2.62
N GLU A 133 11.07 13.27 2.98
CA GLU A 133 12.02 12.68 2.03
C GLU A 133 11.29 11.92 0.91
N HIS A 134 10.18 11.24 1.21
CA HIS A 134 9.36 10.64 0.17
C HIS A 134 8.65 11.66 -0.73
N VAL A 135 8.18 12.80 -0.20
CA VAL A 135 7.62 13.89 -1.01
C VAL A 135 8.68 14.43 -1.97
N ASP A 136 9.88 14.71 -1.46
CA ASP A 136 10.97 15.34 -2.22
C ASP A 136 11.51 14.43 -3.33
N THR A 137 11.38 13.11 -3.17
CA THR A 137 11.88 12.10 -4.11
C THR A 137 10.82 11.47 -4.99
N ILE A 138 9.54 11.84 -4.86
CA ILE A 138 8.46 11.37 -5.72
C ILE A 138 8.04 12.49 -6.66
N GLY A 139 8.08 12.22 -7.96
CA GLY A 139 7.50 13.04 -9.01
C GLY A 139 6.11 12.55 -9.40
N VAL A 140 5.30 13.46 -9.96
CA VAL A 140 4.09 13.11 -10.70
C VAL A 140 4.39 13.28 -12.18
N GLN A 141 4.13 12.25 -12.97
CA GLN A 141 4.27 12.23 -14.42
C GLN A 141 2.93 11.91 -15.09
N GLY A 142 2.82 12.29 -16.37
CA GLY A 142 1.61 12.08 -17.15
C GLY A 142 0.47 13.03 -16.77
N ARG A 143 -0.71 12.76 -17.32
CA ARG A 143 -1.93 13.52 -17.04
C ARG A 143 -3.00 12.57 -16.54
N ILE A 144 -3.52 12.83 -15.35
CA ILE A 144 -4.78 12.26 -14.89
C ILE A 144 -5.85 13.33 -15.12
N SER A 145 -6.94 12.97 -15.78
CA SER A 145 -8.12 13.84 -15.87
C SER A 145 -8.67 14.07 -14.46
N SER A 146 -8.65 15.33 -14.00
CA SER A 146 -9.05 15.83 -12.68
C SER A 146 -9.86 14.82 -11.85
N PRO A 147 -9.20 13.93 -11.07
CA PRO A 147 -9.89 12.85 -10.40
C PRO A 147 -10.57 13.35 -9.13
N ASP A 148 -11.80 12.91 -8.89
CA ASP A 148 -12.48 13.18 -7.62
C ASP A 148 -11.93 12.29 -6.50
N GLU A 149 -11.57 11.04 -6.82
CA GLU A 149 -11.01 10.08 -5.88
C GLU A 149 -9.78 9.36 -6.45
N ILE A 150 -8.75 9.28 -5.61
CA ILE A 150 -7.54 8.50 -5.85
C ILE A 150 -7.37 7.49 -4.72
N LEU A 151 -7.10 6.24 -5.09
CA LEU A 151 -6.67 5.20 -4.16
C LEU A 151 -5.23 4.80 -4.46
N LEU A 152 -4.33 5.13 -3.54
CA LEU A 152 -2.97 4.60 -3.54
C LEU A 152 -3.00 3.11 -3.28
N VAL A 153 -2.32 2.32 -4.10
CA VAL A 153 -2.21 0.87 -3.95
C VAL A 153 -0.77 0.52 -3.62
N ASP A 154 -0.56 -0.21 -2.52
CA ASP A 154 0.74 -0.69 -2.07
C ASP A 154 0.67 -2.20 -1.76
N ASP A 155 1.83 -2.85 -1.70
CA ASP A 155 1.88 -4.25 -1.28
C ASP A 155 1.82 -4.37 0.25
N ILE A 156 2.72 -3.69 0.96
CA ILE A 156 2.89 -3.82 2.40
C ILE A 156 3.01 -2.45 3.08
N VAL A 157 2.10 -2.18 4.02
CA VAL A 157 2.20 -1.02 4.90
C VAL A 157 2.85 -1.37 6.25
N THR A 158 3.98 -0.71 6.54
CA THR A 158 4.61 -0.73 7.87
C THR A 158 4.09 0.45 8.72
N ARG A 159 4.83 1.57 8.74
CA ARG A 159 4.41 2.84 9.37
C ARG A 159 3.66 3.76 8.42
N GLY A 160 3.70 3.50 7.11
CA GLY A 160 2.99 4.28 6.10
C GLY A 160 3.70 5.56 5.61
N ALA A 161 5.00 5.72 5.88
CA ALA A 161 5.74 6.92 5.44
C ALA A 161 5.74 7.10 3.91
N THR A 162 5.95 6.04 3.14
CA THR A 162 5.87 6.06 1.68
C THR A 162 4.48 6.46 1.19
N LEU A 163 3.43 5.85 1.75
CA LEU A 163 2.04 6.15 1.42
C LEU A 163 1.68 7.60 1.70
N LEU A 164 2.07 8.13 2.87
CA LEU A 164 1.79 9.53 3.21
C LEU A 164 2.58 10.51 2.34
N GLY A 165 3.83 10.18 1.98
CA GLY A 165 4.63 10.99 1.05
C GLY A 165 4.03 10.99 -0.36
N ALA A 166 3.67 9.81 -0.89
CA ALA A 166 2.99 9.66 -2.17
C ALA A 166 1.66 10.43 -2.20
N ALA A 167 0.86 10.33 -1.13
CA ALA A 167 -0.41 11.04 -1.01
C ALA A 167 -0.21 12.56 -1.00
N ASN A 168 0.80 13.07 -0.28
CA ASN A 168 1.13 14.49 -0.29
C ASN A 168 1.50 14.98 -1.69
N ARG A 169 2.29 14.19 -2.44
CA ARG A 169 2.68 14.55 -3.79
C ARG A 169 1.50 14.58 -4.76
N LEU A 170 0.57 13.64 -4.62
CA LEU A 170 -0.70 13.68 -5.38
C LEU A 170 -1.59 14.82 -4.93
N ALA A 171 -1.64 15.16 -3.64
CA ALA A 171 -2.41 16.29 -3.14
C ALA A 171 -1.89 17.64 -3.63
N GLU A 172 -0.60 17.75 -3.95
CA GLU A 172 -0.03 18.92 -4.62
C GLU A 172 -0.51 19.04 -6.07
N ALA A 173 -0.49 17.93 -6.82
CA ALA A 173 -0.89 17.88 -8.23
C ALA A 173 -2.42 17.93 -8.45
N PHE A 174 -3.19 17.34 -7.53
CA PHE A 174 -4.64 17.18 -7.58
C PHE A 174 -5.29 17.64 -6.27
N PRO A 175 -5.31 18.97 -5.99
CA PRO A 175 -5.76 19.51 -4.70
C PRO A 175 -7.21 19.18 -4.32
N ALA A 176 -8.07 18.93 -5.31
CA ALA A 176 -9.48 18.63 -5.09
C ALA A 176 -9.74 17.12 -4.90
N ALA A 177 -8.78 16.26 -5.22
CA ALA A 177 -8.96 14.82 -5.16
C ALA A 177 -8.96 14.33 -3.71
N ARG A 178 -9.93 13.48 -3.36
CA ARG A 178 -9.88 12.70 -2.13
C ARG A 178 -8.88 11.57 -2.30
N ILE A 179 -7.85 11.54 -1.45
CA ILE A 179 -6.79 10.53 -1.52
C ILE A 179 -6.91 9.59 -0.32
N ARG A 180 -6.97 8.28 -0.60
CA ARG A 180 -6.95 7.19 0.38
C ARG A 180 -5.91 6.15 -0.02
N ALA A 181 -5.64 5.18 0.85
CA ALA A 181 -4.69 4.12 0.57
C ALA A 181 -5.28 2.71 0.77
N PHE A 182 -4.77 1.76 0.01
CA PHE A 182 -4.97 0.33 0.21
C PHE A 182 -3.60 -0.34 0.16
N ALA A 183 -3.29 -1.14 1.17
CA ALA A 183 -2.14 -2.04 1.15
C ALA A 183 -2.64 -3.49 1.23
N ALA A 184 -2.11 -4.39 0.43
CA ALA A 184 -2.52 -5.80 0.50
C ALA A 184 -2.28 -6.39 1.91
N MET A 185 -1.20 -5.99 2.58
CA MET A 185 -0.83 -6.48 3.90
C MET A 185 -0.32 -5.36 4.84
N ARG A 186 -0.59 -5.47 6.14
CA ARG A 186 -0.01 -4.59 7.19
C ARG A 186 0.96 -5.34 8.11
N THR A 187 1.96 -4.63 8.62
CA THR A 187 2.87 -5.16 9.65
C THR A 187 2.35 -4.91 11.06
N ILE A 188 2.13 -5.98 11.84
CA ILE A 188 1.89 -5.91 13.29
C ILE A 188 3.25 -5.91 14.00
N SER A 189 3.55 -4.89 14.80
CA SER A 189 4.88 -4.71 15.39
C SER A 189 5.08 -5.51 16.68
N ASP A 190 4.03 -5.65 17.47
CA ASP A 190 4.00 -6.46 18.68
C ASP A 190 3.36 -7.83 18.36
N PRO A 191 4.08 -8.95 18.51
CA PRO A 191 3.52 -10.28 18.29
C PRO A 191 2.26 -10.57 19.12
N SER A 192 2.07 -9.95 20.29
CA SER A 192 0.87 -10.16 21.09
C SER A 192 -0.40 -9.61 20.45
N ASP A 193 -0.26 -8.63 19.56
CA ASP A 193 -1.36 -7.99 18.84
C ASP A 193 -1.72 -8.74 17.54
N PHE A 194 -0.94 -9.75 17.16
CA PHE A 194 -1.20 -10.52 15.94
C PHE A 194 -2.35 -11.50 16.17
N VAL A 195 -3.43 -11.32 15.41
CA VAL A 195 -4.63 -12.17 15.52
C VAL A 195 -4.65 -13.25 14.44
N ALA A 196 -4.54 -12.86 13.17
CA ALA A 196 -4.58 -13.80 12.04
C ALA A 196 -3.97 -13.19 10.77
N THR A 197 -3.52 -14.03 9.82
CA THR A 197 -3.00 -13.53 8.53
C THR A 197 -4.09 -12.84 7.71
N TYR A 198 -5.30 -13.40 7.65
CA TYR A 198 -6.46 -12.74 7.06
C TYR A 198 -7.19 -11.94 8.14
N GLU A 199 -7.00 -10.63 8.15
CA GLU A 199 -7.51 -9.77 9.20
C GLU A 199 -7.81 -8.37 8.61
N PRO A 200 -8.87 -8.23 7.80
CA PRO A 200 -9.16 -6.95 7.15
C PRO A 200 -9.36 -5.81 8.16
N SER A 201 -8.67 -4.70 7.96
CA SER A 201 -8.73 -3.52 8.84
C SER A 201 -8.69 -2.24 8.02
N SER A 202 -9.45 -1.22 8.43
CA SER A 202 -9.20 0.17 8.06
C SER A 202 -8.38 0.85 9.18
N GLY A 203 -7.97 2.09 8.96
CA GLY A 203 -7.34 2.93 9.97
C GLY A 203 -6.71 4.17 9.35
N THR A 204 -5.81 4.82 10.11
CA THR A 204 -5.17 6.07 9.70
C THR A 204 -3.64 6.04 9.84
N ILE A 205 -2.94 6.62 8.87
CA ILE A 205 -1.52 6.95 8.94
C ILE A 205 -1.40 8.44 9.29
N GLN A 206 -0.84 8.76 10.45
CA GLN A 206 -0.69 10.13 10.95
C GLN A 206 0.76 10.58 10.90
N TYR A 207 0.99 11.81 10.47
CA TYR A 207 2.26 12.50 10.64
C TYR A 207 2.42 12.95 12.08
N ARG A 208 3.62 12.79 12.64
CA ARG A 208 3.98 13.32 13.95
C ARG A 208 4.94 14.47 13.78
N ASP A 209 4.43 15.71 13.85
CA ASP A 209 5.25 16.93 13.70
C ASP A 209 6.52 16.93 14.58
N PRO A 210 6.48 16.54 15.87
CA PRO A 210 7.67 16.60 16.73
C PRO A 210 8.82 15.69 16.28
N THR A 211 8.51 14.54 15.68
CA THR A 211 9.49 13.52 15.31
C THR A 211 9.71 13.42 13.79
N GLY A 212 8.87 14.09 13.01
CA GLY A 212 8.86 14.06 11.55
C GLY A 212 8.57 12.69 10.94
N ASP A 213 8.10 11.71 11.71
CA ASP A 213 7.80 10.35 11.24
C ASP A 213 6.29 10.09 11.16
N THR A 214 5.91 8.83 10.90
CA THR A 214 4.49 8.42 10.86
C THR A 214 4.15 7.40 11.93
N LEU A 215 2.92 7.50 12.42
CA LEU A 215 2.27 6.53 13.25
C LEU A 215 1.04 5.97 12.52
N ARG A 216 1.01 4.65 12.35
CA ARG A 216 -0.16 3.95 11.83
C ARG A 216 -1.01 3.45 12.99
N ARG A 217 -2.31 3.74 12.95
CA ARG A 217 -3.31 3.21 13.89
C ARG A 217 -4.36 2.40 13.12
N PRO A 218 -4.94 1.35 13.71
CA PRO A 218 -6.23 0.83 13.25
C PRO A 218 -7.32 1.91 13.31
#